data_AF-A0A382KBW8-F1
#
_entry.id   AF-A0A382KBW8-F1
#
_cell.length_a   1.000
_cell.length_b   1.000
_cell.length_c   1.000
_cell.angle_alpha   90.00
_cell.angle_beta   90.00
_cell.angle_gamma   90.00
#
_symmetry.space_group_name_H-M   'P 1'
#
loop_
_entity.id
_entity.type
_entity.pdbx_description
1 polymer ?
#
loop_
_entity_poly.entity_id
_entity_poly.type
_entity_poly.pdbx_seq_one_letter_code
_entity_poly.pdbx_strand_id
1 'polypeptide(L)' 'MHHHKWSVTEVENLIPWEREIYLLLLMKWIEEENERNKQQQMQQG' A
#
# COMPACT_ATOMS: atom_id res chain seq x y z
N MET A 1 -1.18 12.95 -4.08
CA MET A 1 -0.53 11.74 -3.50
C MET A 1 -0.57 10.64 -4.57
N HIS A 2 0.44 10.63 -5.45
CA HIS A 2 0.55 9.72 -6.61
C HIS A 2 1.28 8.43 -6.20
N HIS A 3 0.64 7.55 -5.44
CA HIS A 3 1.34 6.41 -4.79
C HIS A 3 1.38 5.10 -5.58
N HIS A 4 0.84 5.05 -6.80
CA HIS A 4 0.93 3.87 -7.66
C HIS A 4 1.43 4.27 -9.05
N LYS A 5 2.75 4.40 -9.19
CA LYS A 5 3.40 4.73 -10.48
C LYS A 5 3.83 3.50 -11.28
N TRP A 6 3.67 2.30 -10.74
CA TRP A 6 4.01 1.06 -11.44
C TRP A 6 2.75 0.34 -11.88
N SER A 7 2.70 0.02 -13.16
CA SER A 7 1.73 -0.89 -13.76
C SER A 7 1.96 -2.33 -13.26
N VAL A 8 0.91 -3.16 -13.32
CA VAL A 8 0.99 -4.58 -12.95
C VAL A 8 2.11 -5.30 -13.71
N THR A 9 2.27 -4.97 -15.00
CA THR A 9 3.33 -5.51 -15.86
C THR A 9 4.74 -5.12 -15.39
N GLU A 10 4.92 -3.93 -14.82
CA GLU A 10 6.23 -3.52 -14.27
C GLU A 10 6.53 -4.27 -12.97
N VAL A 11 5.53 -4.50 -12.12
CA VAL A 11 5.67 -5.29 -10.88
C VAL A 11 6.03 -6.75 -11.17
N GLU A 12 5.49 -7.33 -12.24
CA GLU A 12 5.80 -8.70 -12.66
C GLU A 12 7.24 -8.87 -13.19
N ASN A 13 7.81 -7.80 -13.74
CA ASN A 13 9.19 -7.77 -14.24
C ASN A 13 10.22 -7.38 -13.17
N LEU A 14 9.78 -7.05 -11.95
CA LEU A 14 10.68 -6.75 -10.84
C LEU A 14 11.51 -7.98 -10.46
N ILE A 15 12.77 -7.75 -10.12
CA ILE A 15 13.61 -8.80 -9.55
C ILE A 15 12.93 -9.30 -8.26
N PRO A 16 12.96 -10.61 -7.93
CA PRO A 16 12.20 -11.17 -6.82
C PRO A 16 12.26 -10.38 -5.49
N TRP A 17 13.41 -9.81 -5.16
CA TRP A 17 13.60 -9.00 -3.94
C TRP A 17 12.92 -7.63 -4.00
N GLU A 18 12.87 -6.97 -5.15
CA GLU A 18 12.21 -5.66 -5.32
C GLU A 18 10.68 -5.80 -5.20
N ARG A 19 10.14 -6.90 -5.73
CA ARG A 19 8.71 -7.24 -5.58
C ARG A 19 8.35 -7.45 -4.12
N GLU A 20 9.19 -8.15 -3.35
CA GLU A 20 8.98 -8.36 -1.91
C GLU A 20 8.98 -7.03 -1.15
N ILE A 21 9.91 -6.12 -1.46
CA ILE A 21 9.93 -4.77 -0.88
C ILE A 21 8.67 -3.99 -1.23
N TYR A 22 8.23 -4.02 -2.50
CA TYR A 22 7.02 -3.34 -2.93
C TYR A 22 5.79 -3.87 -2.18
N LEU A 23 5.66 -5.19 -2.06
CA LEU A 23 4.57 -5.83 -1.32
C LEU A 23 4.60 -5.44 0.16
N LEU A 24 5.78 -5.40 0.80
CA LEU A 24 5.93 -4.97 2.18
C LEU A 24 5.46 -3.52 2.39
N LEU A 25 5.88 -2.62 1.50
CA LEU A 25 5.46 -1.22 1.55
C LEU A 25 3.96 -1.06 1.33
N LEU A 26 3.39 -1.84 0.40
CA LEU A 26 1.96 -1.83 0.13
C LEU A 26 1.16 -2.35 1.34
N MET A 27 1.60 -3.43 1.98
CA MET A 27 0.96 -3.96 3.19
C MET A 27 0.96 -2.94 4.32
N LYS A 28 2.10 -2.26 4.55
CA LYS A 28 2.21 -1.20 5.54
C LYS A 28 1.23 -0.05 5.25
N TRP A 29 1.13 0.38 4.00
CA TRP A 29 0.20 1.45 3.62
C TRP A 29 -1.26 1.05 3.86
N ILE A 30 -1.65 -0.18 3.51
CA ILE A 30 -3.02 -0.68 3.75
C ILE A 30 -3.36 -0.69 5.25
N GLU A 31 -2.40 -1.07 6.10
CA GLU A 31 -2.58 -1.05 7.55
C GLU A 31 -2.82 0.37 8.07
N GLU A 32 -1.97 1.33 7.68
CA GLU A 32 -2.13 2.75 8.04
C GLU A 32 -3.47 3.33 7.56
N GLU A 33 -3.92 2.97 6.37
CA GLU A 33 -5.17 3.48 5.81
C GLU A 33 -6.40 2.88 6.52
N ASN A 34 -6.33 1.61 6.93
CA ASN A 34 -7.35 1.00 7.77
C ASN A 34 -7.44 1.65 9.15
N GLU A 35 -6.31 2.00 9.76
CA GLU A 35 -6.27 2.73 11.02
C GLU A 35 -6.90 4.12 10.89
N ARG A 36 -6.57 4.86 9.83
CA ARG A 36 -7.17 6.18 9.53
C ARG A 36 -8.68 6.07 9.37
N ASN A 37 -9.16 5.06 8.64
CA ASN A 37 -10.59 4.82 8.47
C ASN A 37 -11.29 4.52 9.80
N LYS A 38 -10.67 3.71 10.68
CA LYS A 38 -11.20 3.43 12.03
C LYS A 38 -11.25 4.71 12.88
N GLN A 39 -10.19 5.52 12.85
CA GLN A 39 -10.15 6.79 13.59
C GLN A 39 -11.24 7.77 13.11
N GLN A 40 -11.44 7.86 11.79
CA GLN A 40 -12.51 8.69 11.23
C GLN A 40 -13.90 8.20 11.64
N GLN A 41 -14.14 6.88 11.64
CA GLN A 41 -15.41 6.31 12.13
C GLN A 41 -15.64 6.60 13.61
N MET A 42 -14.60 6.53 14.44
CA MET A 42 -14.69 6.86 15.87
C MET A 42 -14.92 8.36 16.14
N GLN A 43 -14.42 9.25 15.28
CA GLN A 43 -14.63 10.70 15.43
C GLN A 43 -16.01 11.17 14.95
N GLN A 44 -16.70 10.37 14.13
CA GLN A 44 -18.01 10.71 13.56
C GLN A 44 -19.20 10.13 14.33
N GLY A 45 -18.96 9.24 15.30
CA GLY A 45 -19.98 8.69 16.21
C GLY A 45 -19.97 9.39 17.56
#